data_AF-A0A917PHN7-F1
#
_entry.id   AF-A0A917PHN7-F1
#
_cell.length_a   1.000
_cell.length_b   1.000
_cell.length_c   1.000
_cell.angle_alpha   90.00
_cell.angle_beta   90.00
_cell.angle_gamma   90.00
#
_symmetry.space_group_name_H-M   'P 1'
#
loop_
_entity.id
_entity.type
_entity.pdbx_description
1 polymer ?
#
loop_
_entity_poly.entity_id
_entity_poly.type
_entity_poly.pdbx_seq_one_letter_code
_entity_poly.pdbx_strand_id
1 'polypeptide(L)' 'MVIRLFRRRTPQERFDRAAHAFRTVLADEGCPRPPAHAWQAYQDGTAARNDQDLLAAAAHLEREVRRLHSMIDTLW' A
#
# COMPACT_ATOMS: atom_id res chain seq x y z
N MET A 1 -13.79 -33.39 -1.82
CA MET A 1 -14.47 -32.17 -2.29
C MET A 1 -13.69 -30.97 -1.77
N VAL A 2 -12.73 -30.46 -2.56
CA VAL A 2 -11.85 -29.35 -2.14
C VAL A 2 -12.63 -28.06 -2.34
N ILE A 3 -13.14 -27.49 -1.24
CA ILE A 3 -13.65 -26.12 -1.24
C ILE A 3 -12.44 -25.23 -1.54
N ARG A 4 -12.28 -24.84 -2.81
CA ARG A 4 -11.48 -23.67 -3.16
C ARG A 4 -12.21 -22.49 -2.52
N LEU A 5 -11.88 -22.21 -1.26
CA LEU A 5 -12.20 -20.93 -0.66
C LEU A 5 -11.56 -19.90 -1.59
N PHE A 6 -12.38 -19.25 -2.41
CA PHE A 6 -12.10 -17.92 -2.92
C PHE A 6 -11.89 -17.07 -1.67
N ARG A 7 -10.67 -17.09 -1.13
CA ARG A 7 -10.27 -16.32 0.04
C ARG A 7 -10.27 -14.88 -0.43
N ARG A 8 -11.46 -14.27 -0.43
CA ARG A 8 -11.64 -12.83 -0.59
C ARG A 8 -10.71 -12.24 0.45
N ARG A 9 -9.59 -11.68 0.01
CA ARG A 9 -8.63 -11.04 0.92
C ARG A 9 -9.41 -10.05 1.75
N THR A 10 -9.23 -10.10 3.06
CA THR A 10 -9.88 -9.12 3.92
C THR A 10 -9.34 -7.73 3.56
N PRO A 11 -10.14 -6.66 3.76
CA PRO A 11 -9.67 -5.27 3.61
C PRO A 11 -8.36 -5.01 4.33
N GLN A 12 -8.21 -5.61 5.51
CA GLN A 12 -6.98 -5.62 6.30
C GLN A 12 -5.80 -6.25 5.55
N GLU A 13 -5.93 -7.48 5.04
CA GLU A 13 -4.86 -8.15 4.28
C GLU A 13 -4.45 -7.35 3.03
N ARG A 14 -5.40 -6.63 2.42
CA ARG A 14 -5.10 -5.77 1.27
C ARG A 14 -4.31 -4.53 1.69
N PHE A 15 -4.71 -3.90 2.79
CA PHE A 15 -3.96 -2.79 3.39
C PHE A 15 -2.56 -3.23 3.81
N ASP A 16 -2.41 -4.32 4.57
CA ASP A 16 -1.12 -4.84 5.02
C ASP A 16 -0.17 -5.09 3.86
N ARG A 17 -0.67 -5.62 2.74
CA ARG A 17 0.14 -5.81 1.53
C ARG A 17 0.58 -4.49 0.91
N ALA A 18 -0.32 -3.52 0.78
CA ALA A 18 0.00 -2.20 0.21
C ALA A 18 0.99 -1.44 1.11
N ALA A 19 0.77 -1.49 2.42
CA ALA A 19 1.63 -0.96 3.47
C ALA A 19 3.04 -1.59 3.42
N HIS A 20 3.12 -2.91 3.27
CA HIS A 20 4.38 -3.61 3.11
C HIS A 20 5.12 -3.16 1.84
N ALA A 21 4.44 -3.15 0.69
CA ALA A 21 5.04 -2.71 -0.57
C ALA A 21 5.56 -1.27 -0.50
N PHE A 22 4.79 -0.37 0.11
CA PHE A 22 5.20 1.01 0.35
C PHE A 22 6.45 1.09 1.22
N ARG A 23 6.51 0.33 2.32
CA ARG A 23 7.71 0.28 3.16
C ARG A 23 8.92 -0.31 2.44
N THR A 24 8.74 -1.33 1.62
CA THR A 24 9.82 -1.93 0.82
C THR A 24 10.42 -0.92 -0.14
N VAL A 25 9.57 -0.18 -0.86
CA VAL A 25 10.02 0.89 -1.77
C VAL A 25 10.81 1.96 -1.02
N LEU A 26 10.41 2.29 0.21
CA LEU A 26 11.11 3.27 1.04
C LEU A 26 12.41 2.79 1.68
N ALA A 27 12.59 1.49 1.79
CA ALA A 27 13.82 0.90 2.28
C ALA A 27 14.90 0.83 1.18
N ASP A 28 14.52 1.05 -0.08
CA ASP A 28 15.44 1.09 -1.21
C ASP A 28 16.26 2.40 -1.20
N GLU A 29 17.59 2.28 -1.19
CA GLU A 29 18.51 3.42 -1.05
C GLU A 29 18.42 4.47 -2.19
N GLY A 30 17.71 4.18 -3.27
CA GLY A 30 17.44 5.12 -4.38
C GLY A 30 16.08 5.81 -4.33
N CYS A 31 15.21 5.50 -3.36
CA CYS A 31 13.84 6.01 -3.39
C CYS A 31 13.74 7.48 -2.94
N PRO A 32 13.10 8.36 -3.71
CA PRO A 32 12.76 9.69 -3.24
C PRO A 32 11.83 9.59 -2.02
N ARG A 33 12.09 10.41 -1.00
CA ARG A 33 11.26 10.47 0.22
C ARG A 33 9.79 10.64 -0.19
N PRO A 34 8.88 9.81 0.33
CA PRO A 34 7.50 9.80 -0.13
C PRO A 34 6.85 11.11 0.31
N PRO A 35 5.87 11.59 -0.46
CA PRO A 35 5.19 12.81 -0.09
C PRO A 35 4.42 12.63 1.23
N ALA A 36 4.28 13.71 2.01
CA ALA A 36 3.68 13.66 3.34
C ALA A 36 2.28 13.03 3.36
N HIS A 37 1.49 13.22 2.30
CA HIS A 37 0.16 12.62 2.17
C HIS A 37 0.18 11.09 2.07
N ALA A 38 1.23 10.49 1.49
CA ALA A 38 1.36 9.03 1.45
C ALA A 38 1.65 8.46 2.84
N TRP A 39 2.42 9.18 3.65
CA TRP A 39 2.67 8.82 5.04
C TRP A 39 1.41 8.95 5.91
N GLN A 40 0.62 10.00 5.66
CA GLN A 40 -0.68 10.19 6.31
C GLN A 40 -1.63 9.03 5.96
N ALA A 41 -1.75 8.66 4.68
CA ALA A 41 -2.61 7.54 4.26
C ALA A 41 -2.19 6.19 4.88
N TYR A 42 -0.89 5.98 5.09
CA TYR A 42 -0.41 4.82 5.84
C TYR A 42 -0.88 4.85 7.30
N GLN A 43 -0.76 5.99 7.98
CA GLN A 43 -1.22 6.14 9.36
C GLN A 43 -2.74 5.99 9.46
N ASP A 44 -3.49 6.62 8.56
CA ASP A 44 -4.95 6.56 8.48
C ASP A 44 -5.43 5.13 8.29
N GLY A 45 -4.80 4.36 7.39
CA GLY A 45 -5.12 2.94 7.20
C GLY A 45 -4.72 2.06 8.38
N THR A 46 -3.66 2.41 9.12
CA THR A 46 -3.28 1.69 10.35
C THR A 46 -4.26 1.97 11.49
N ALA A 47 -4.80 3.19 11.55
CA ALA A 47 -5.80 3.62 12.52
C ALA A 47 -7.25 3.31 12.09
N ALA A 48 -7.45 2.85 10.85
CA ALA A 48 -8.76 2.62 10.29
C ALA A 48 -9.50 1.51 11.05
N ARG A 49 -10.75 1.81 11.41
CA ARG A 49 -11.66 0.88 12.08
C ARG A 49 -12.72 0.30 11.15
N ASN A 50 -12.81 0.84 9.94
CA ASN A 50 -13.81 0.49 8.94
C ASN A 50 -13.14 -0.10 7.70
N ASP A 51 -13.78 -1.11 7.12
CA ASP A 51 -13.32 -1.76 5.89
C ASP A 51 -13.19 -0.80 4.71
N GLN A 52 -14.06 0.21 4.62
CA GLN A 52 -14.04 1.18 3.55
C GLN A 52 -12.81 2.10 3.63
N ASP A 53 -12.44 2.53 4.84
CA ASP A 53 -11.27 3.37 5.08
C ASP A 53 -9.97 2.58 4.83
N LEU A 54 -9.94 1.31 5.23
CA LEU A 54 -8.84 0.39 4.92
C LEU A 54 -8.65 0.23 3.40
N LEU A 55 -9.74 0.02 2.66
CA LEU A 55 -9.69 -0.10 1.20
C LEU A 55 -9.26 1.21 0.53
N ALA A 56 -9.73 2.36 1.03
CA ALA A 56 -9.33 3.66 0.53
C ALA A 56 -7.84 3.93 0.75
N ALA A 57 -7.34 3.66 1.97
CA ALA A 57 -5.93 3.77 2.32
C ALA A 57 -5.07 2.80 1.50
N ALA A 58 -5.50 1.55 1.35
CA ALA A 58 -4.82 0.56 0.52
C ALA A 58 -4.73 1.01 -0.95
N ALA A 59 -5.82 1.50 -1.53
CA ALA A 59 -5.84 2.00 -2.90
C ALA A 59 -5.02 3.28 -3.11
N HIS A 60 -4.87 4.10 -2.06
CA HIS A 60 -3.98 5.26 -2.08
C HIS A 60 -2.50 4.82 -2.06
N LEU A 61 -2.13 3.93 -1.14
CA LEU A 61 -0.78 3.38 -1.05
C LEU A 61 -0.39 2.60 -2.31
N GLU A 62 -1.29 1.80 -2.89
CA GLU A 62 -1.04 1.08 -4.16
C GLU A 62 -0.71 2.05 -5.31
N ARG A 63 -1.38 3.20 -5.37
CA ARG A 63 -1.11 4.24 -6.39
C ARG A 63 0.23 4.93 -6.15
N GLU A 64 0.54 5.28 -4.91
CA GLU A 64 1.80 5.93 -4.57
C GLU A 64 3.00 4.99 -4.77
N VAL A 65 2.89 3.71 -4.42
CA VAL A 65 3.90 2.69 -4.72
C VAL A 65 4.16 2.62 -6.23
N ARG A 66 3.10 2.59 -7.05
CA ARG A 66 3.24 2.57 -8.51
C ARG A 66 3.92 3.85 -9.03
N ARG A 67 3.59 5.00 -8.45
CA ARG A 67 4.20 6.28 -8.81
C ARG A 67 5.69 6.32 -8.45
N LEU A 68 6.05 5.89 -7.24
CA LEU A 68 7.44 5.82 -6.79
C LEU A 68 8.25 4.85 -7.64
N HIS A 69 7.71 3.66 -7.94
CA HIS A 69 8.35 2.73 -8.88
C HIS A 69 8.54 3.36 -10.26
N SER A 70 7.54 4.04 -10.79
CA SER A 70 7.67 4.71 -12.10
C SER A 70 8.73 5.81 -12.07
N MET A 71 8.86 6.54 -10.96
CA MET A 71 9.91 7.55 -10.80
C MET A 71 11.30 6.92 -10.72
N ILE A 72 11.45 5.84 -9.96
CA ILE A 72 12.71 5.10 -9.85
C ILE A 72 13.11 4.53 -11.22
N ASP A 73 12.16 3.92 -11.94
CA ASP A 73 12.35 3.35 -13.28
C ASP A 73 12.68 4.41 -14.34
N THR A 74 12.16 5.64 -14.23
CA THR A 74 12.50 6.75 -15.15
C THR A 74 13.89 7.36 -14.86
N LEU A 75 14.42 7.15 -13.65
CA LEU A 75 15.73 7.70 -13.24
C LEU A 75 16.91 6.77 -13.58
N TRP A 76 16.63 5.56 -14.09
CA TRP A 76 17.60 4.56 -14.50
C TRP A 76 17.48 4.24 -16.00
#